data_AF-A0A1G8ZRP8-F1
#
_entry.id   AF-A0A1G8ZRP8-F1
#
_cell.length_a   1.000
_cell.length_b   1.000
_cell.length_c   1.000
_cell.angle_alpha   90.00
_cell.angle_beta   90.00
_cell.angle_gamma   90.00
#
_symmetry.space_group_name_H-M   'P 1'
#
loop_
_entity.id
_entity.type
_entity.pdbx_description
1 polymer ?
#
loop_
_entity_poly.entity_id
_entity_poly.type
_entity_poly.pdbx_seq_one_letter_code
_entity_poly.pdbx_strand_id
1 'polypeptide(L)'
;MASVIIDGRNADFTRVSISLDEFLWRLVSADFASEADARRWVREYISTLHATKGLTAIVRDHCLHRIVKPSLIRRVQGLEGQMDIEEA
;
A
#
# COMPACT_ATOMS: atom_id res chain seq x y z
N MET A 1 -9.33 18.64 2.96
CA MET A 1 -8.10 17.82 3.08
C MET A 1 -7.46 17.78 1.72
N ALA A 2 -6.19 18.18 1.60
CA ALA A 2 -5.49 18.02 0.33
C ALA A 2 -5.27 16.53 0.07
N SER A 3 -5.31 16.12 -1.20
CA SER A 3 -5.07 14.74 -1.60
C SER A 3 -3.95 14.69 -2.61
N VAL A 4 -3.13 13.65 -2.52
CA VAL A 4 -2.05 13.38 -3.45
C VAL A 4 -2.57 12.44 -4.53
N ILE A 5 -2.49 12.89 -5.78
CA ILE A 5 -2.87 12.08 -6.94
C ILE A 5 -1.65 11.34 -7.46
N ILE A 6 -1.82 10.04 -7.69
CA ILE A 6 -0.83 9.16 -8.31
C ILE A 6 -1.46 8.53 -9.53
N ASP A 7 -0.98 8.92 -10.70
CA ASP A 7 -1.39 8.34 -11.97
C ASP A 7 -0.53 7.11 -12.32
N GLY A 8 -1.17 6.11 -12.91
CA GLY A 8 -0.54 4.87 -13.34
C GLY A 8 -1.36 4.12 -14.39
N ARG A 9 -0.94 2.88 -14.65
CA ARG A 9 -1.68 1.90 -15.44
C ARG A 9 -1.82 0.62 -14.62
N ASN A 10 -3.01 0.05 -14.62
CA ASN A 10 -3.26 -1.23 -13.98
C ASN A 10 -2.76 -2.40 -14.86
N ALA A 11 -2.95 -3.65 -14.40
CA ALA A 11 -2.50 -4.84 -15.13
C ALA A 11 -3.14 -4.99 -16.52
N ASP A 12 -4.34 -4.44 -16.71
CA ASP A 12 -5.05 -4.45 -17.99
C ASP A 12 -4.69 -3.26 -18.89
N PHE A 13 -3.57 -2.58 -18.60
CA PHE A 13 -3.10 -1.36 -19.28
C PHE A 13 -4.09 -0.18 -19.23
N THR A 14 -5.10 -0.23 -18.36
CA THR A 14 -6.07 0.84 -18.17
C THR A 14 -5.44 1.95 -17.34
N ARG A 15 -5.57 3.20 -17.81
CA ARG A 15 -5.13 4.38 -17.04
C ARG A 15 -6.01 4.55 -15.80
N VAL A 16 -5.34 4.76 -14.67
CA VAL A 16 -6.00 4.93 -13.37
C VAL A 16 -5.32 6.05 -12.59
N SER A 17 -6.11 6.77 -11.79
CA SER A 17 -5.65 7.83 -10.89
C SER A 17 -6.07 7.49 -9.48
N ILE A 18 -5.09 7.42 -8.58
CA ILE A 18 -5.31 7.09 -7.17
C ILE A 18 -5.21 8.34 -6.32
N SER A 19 -6.21 8.56 -5.47
CA SER A 19 -6.24 9.66 -4.51
C SER A 19 -5.90 9.15 -3.10
N LEU A 20 -4.73 9.56 -2.61
CA LEU A 20 -4.28 9.32 -1.25
C LEU A 20 -4.47 10.57 -0.40
N ASP A 21 -4.82 10.37 0.87
CA ASP A 21 -4.81 11.45 1.85
C ASP A 21 -3.37 11.97 2.07
N GLU A 22 -3.20 13.28 2.25
CA GLU A 22 -1.88 13.90 2.42
C GLU A 22 -1.12 13.35 3.63
N PHE A 23 -1.79 13.11 4.75
CA PHE A 23 -1.14 12.58 5.95
C PHE A 23 -0.64 11.15 5.71
N LEU A 24 -1.48 10.31 5.09
CA LEU A 24 -1.07 8.96 4.70
C LEU A 24 0.12 8.99 3.74
N TRP A 25 0.10 9.88 2.74
CA TRP A 25 1.20 10.02 1.78
C TRP A 25 2.52 10.40 2.44
N ARG A 26 2.49 11.33 3.40
CA ARG A 26 3.68 11.75 4.16
C ARG A 26 4.26 10.61 4.99
N LEU A 27 3.40 9.79 5.62
CA LEU A 27 3.83 8.62 6.38
C LEU A 27 4.50 7.57 5.48
N VAL A 28 3.91 7.27 4.33
CA VAL A 28 4.52 6.33 3.36
C VAL A 28 5.85 6.87 2.86
N SER A 29 5.89 8.14 2.46
CA SER A 29 7.07 8.75 1.83
C SER A 29 8.27 8.85 2.77
N ALA A 30 8.04 8.92 4.09
CA ALA A 30 9.11 8.96 5.09
C ALA A 30 9.96 7.68 5.12
N ASP A 31 9.46 6.57 4.59
CA ASP A 31 10.17 5.28 4.52
C ASP A 31 10.98 5.11 3.21
N PHE A 32 10.99 6.13 2.35
CA PHE A 32 11.74 6.13 1.09
C PHE A 32 12.81 7.23 1.07
N ALA A 33 13.85 7.03 0.25
CA ALA A 33 14.90 8.03 0.05
C ALA A 33 14.38 9.30 -0.65
N SER A 34 13.32 9.16 -1.46
CA SER A 34 12.68 10.28 -2.16
C SER A 34 11.19 10.02 -2.39
N GLU A 35 10.40 11.09 -2.58
CA GLU A 35 9.00 10.95 -2.99
C GLU A 35 8.85 10.27 -4.36
N ALA A 36 9.84 10.39 -5.24
CA ALA A 36 9.82 9.73 -6.55
C ALA A 36 9.84 8.20 -6.40
N ASP A 37 10.62 7.68 -5.45
CA ASP A 37 10.69 6.25 -5.14
C ASP A 37 9.38 5.75 -4.53
N ALA A 38 8.78 6.52 -3.61
CA ALA A 38 7.47 6.22 -3.06
C ALA A 38 6.39 6.16 -4.15
N ARG A 39 6.39 7.10 -5.10
CA ARG A 39 5.45 7.12 -6.24
C ARG A 39 5.67 5.93 -7.16
N ARG A 40 6.93 5.56 -7.40
CA ARG A 40 7.29 4.40 -8.21
C ARG A 40 6.78 3.11 -7.56
N TRP A 41 7.01 2.92 -6.26
CA TRP A 41 6.52 1.78 -5.51
C TRP A 41 4.99 1.62 -5.60
N VAL A 42 4.23 2.71 -5.42
CA VAL A 42 2.77 2.68 -5.58
C VAL A 42 2.38 2.32 -7.02
N ARG A 43 3.05 2.88 -8.04
CA ARG A 43 2.76 2.57 -9.45
C ARG A 43 3.07 1.13 -9.80
N GLU A 44 4.17 0.59 -9.28
CA GLU A 44 4.52 -0.82 -9.45
C GLU A 44 3.42 -1.72 -8.85
N TYR A 45 2.91 -1.40 -7.67
CA TYR A 45 1.78 -2.13 -7.10
C TYR A 45 0.49 -1.97 -7.91
N ILE A 46 0.14 -0.77 -8.37
CA ILE A 46 -1.01 -0.55 -9.25
C ILE A 46 -0.93 -1.45 -10.50
N SER A 47 0.26 -1.62 -11.06
CA SER A 47 0.47 -2.42 -12.28
C SER A 47 0.20 -3.92 -12.09
N THR A 48 0.09 -4.41 -10.86
CA THR A 48 -0.26 -5.81 -10.56
C THR A 48 -1.76 -6.03 -10.34
N LEU A 49 -2.57 -4.97 -10.36
CA LEU A 49 -4.01 -5.04 -10.06
C LEU A 49 -4.85 -5.12 -11.34
N HIS A 50 -5.70 -6.13 -11.44
CA HIS A 50 -6.73 -6.25 -12.50
C HIS A 50 -8.04 -5.54 -12.15
N ALA A 51 -8.19 -5.07 -10.92
CA ALA A 51 -9.37 -4.32 -10.52
C ALA A 51 -9.31 -2.90 -11.10
N THR A 52 -10.48 -2.32 -11.35
CA THR A 52 -10.64 -0.87 -11.60
C THR A 52 -11.55 -0.23 -10.56
N LYS A 53 -12.60 -0.96 -10.14
CA LYS A 53 -13.45 -0.58 -9.00
C LYS A 53 -12.70 -0.80 -7.69
N GLY A 54 -12.78 0.18 -6.79
CA GLY A 54 -12.17 0.09 -5.46
C GLY A 54 -10.64 0.22 -5.43
N LEU A 55 -9.99 0.54 -6.55
CA LEU A 55 -8.52 0.60 -6.66
C LEU A 55 -7.91 1.52 -5.59
N THR A 56 -8.53 2.68 -5.34
CA THR A 56 -8.07 3.62 -4.32
C THR A 56 -8.07 3.01 -2.91
N ALA A 57 -9.08 2.20 -2.58
CA ALA A 57 -9.14 1.54 -1.28
C ALA A 57 -8.05 0.46 -1.15
N ILE A 58 -7.84 -0.33 -2.21
CA ILE A 58 -6.80 -1.37 -2.28
C ILE A 58 -5.40 -0.74 -2.12
N VAL A 59 -5.13 0.35 -2.83
CA VAL A 59 -3.83 1.03 -2.73
C VAL A 59 -3.64 1.71 -1.37
N ARG A 60 -4.70 2.26 -0.77
CA ARG A 60 -4.63 2.78 0.61
C ARG A 60 -4.28 1.69 1.61
N ASP A 61 -4.91 0.53 1.49
CA ASP A 61 -4.62 -0.63 2.32
C ASP A 61 -3.16 -1.10 2.17
N HIS A 62 -2.66 -1.13 0.93
CA HIS A 62 -1.24 -1.41 0.65
C HIS A 62 -0.29 -0.41 1.32
N CYS A 63 -0.59 0.89 1.24
CA CYS A 63 0.15 1.93 1.94
C CYS A 63 0.14 1.74 3.46
N LEU A 64 -1.02 1.38 4.03
CA LEU A 64 -1.15 1.13 5.46
C LEU A 64 -0.33 -0.08 5.90
N HIS A 65 -0.33 -1.18 5.14
CA HIS A 65 0.49 -2.36 5.43
C HIS A 65 1.99 -2.06 5.48
N ARG A 66 2.47 -1.08 4.70
CA ARG A 66 3.87 -0.64 4.79
C ARG A 66 4.18 0.12 6.08
N ILE A 67 3.24 0.96 6.55
CA ILE A 67 3.41 1.78 7.76
C ILE A 67 3.26 0.94 9.03
N VAL A 68 2.34 -0.03 9.02
CA VAL A 68 2.02 -0.83 10.20
C VAL A 68 3.13 -1.84 10.46
N LYS A 69 3.67 -1.86 11.68
CA LYS A 69 4.66 -2.87 12.10
C LYS A 69 4.09 -4.29 11.87
N PRO A 70 4.89 -5.26 11.41
CA PRO A 70 4.43 -6.64 11.24
C PRO A 70 3.75 -7.25 12.48
N SER A 71 4.19 -6.86 13.68
CA SER A 71 3.57 -7.27 14.95
C SER A 71 2.13 -6.74 15.13
N LEU A 72 1.86 -5.51 14.69
CA LEU A 72 0.51 -4.93 14.71
C LEU A 72 -0.40 -5.59 13.66
N ILE A 73 0.13 -5.94 12.48
CA ILE A 73 -0.61 -6.69 11.46
C ILE A 73 -1.01 -8.07 12.01
N ARG A 74 -0.07 -8.81 12.60
CA ARG A 74 -0.35 -10.11 13.23
C ARG A 74 -1.41 -10.00 14.31
N ARG A 75 -1.36 -8.95 15.15
CA ARG A 75 -2.36 -8.69 16.19
C ARG A 75 -3.75 -8.44 15.63
N VAL A 76 -3.89 -7.60 14.61
CA VAL A 76 -5.19 -7.28 13.99
C VAL A 76 -5.76 -8.48 13.24
N GLN A 77 -4.90 -9.28 12.60
CA GLN A 77 -5.30 -10.50 11.90
C GLN A 77 -5.54 -11.71 12.84
N GLY A 78 -5.39 -11.53 14.16
CA GLY A 78 -5.59 -12.61 15.14
C GLY A 78 -4.52 -13.70 15.08
N LEU A 79 -3.36 -13.41 14.52
CA LEU A 79 -2.24 -14.34 14.32
C LEU A 79 -1.23 -14.34 15.48
N GLU A 80 -1.50 -13.63 16.58
CA GLU A 80 -0.60 -13.56 17.76
C GLU A 80 -0.39 -14.92 18.47
N GLY A 81 -1.19 -15.95 18.15
CA GLY A 81 -1.07 -17.30 18.71
C GLY A 81 -0.45 -18.37 17.81
N GLN A 82 -0.14 -18.06 16.55
CA GLN A 82 0.57 -18.98 15.66
C GLN A 82 2.08 -18.78 15.84
N MET A 83 2.59 -19.14 17.01
CA MET A 83 4.02 -19.35 17.19
C MET A 83 4.43 -20.57 16.35
N ASP A 84 5.60 -20.42 15.72
CA ASP A 84 6.29 -21.40 14.91
C ASP A 84 6.15 -22.80 15.51
N ILE A 85 5.58 -23.73 14.73
CA ILE A 85 5.74 -25.15 15.03
C ILE A 85 7.24 -25.40 14.88
N GLU A 86 7.94 -25.45 16.01
CA GLU A 86 9.32 -25.89 16.10
C GLU A 86 9.42 -27.23 15.35
N GLU A 87 10.25 -27.25 14.30
CA GLU A 87 10.71 -28.49 13.67
C GLU A 87 11.33 -29.35 14.77
N ALA A 88 10.73 -30.52 15.01
CA ALA A 88 11.29 -31.61 15.81
C ALA A 88 12.09 -32.56 14.91
#